data_AF-A0A5K7Z6N6-F1
#
_entry.id   AF-A0A5K7Z6N6-F1
#
_cell.length_a   1.000
_cell.length_b   1.000
_cell.length_c   1.000
_cell.angle_alpha   90.00
_cell.angle_beta   90.00
_cell.angle_gamma   90.00
#
_symmetry.space_group_name_H-M   'P 1'
#
loop_
_entity.id
_entity.type
_entity.pdbx_description
1 polymer ?
#
loop_
_entity_poly.entity_id
_entity_poly.type
_entity_poly.pdbx_seq_one_letter_code
_entity_poly.pdbx_strand_id
1 'polypeptide(L)' 'MIVNGPDLFPIEIKSAMTITRDYFKGLRHFSKIFSNSIPRGSGLVYGGQEVQQRTDVAIVPVYALQELWDKID' A
#
# COMPACT_ATOMS: atom_id res chain seq x y z
N MET A 1 -4.09 -7.16 -4.16
CA MET A 1 -5.18 -6.15 -4.17
C MET A 1 -6.30 -6.69 -3.33
N ILE A 2 -6.81 -5.90 -2.40
CA ILE A 2 -7.99 -6.23 -1.61
C ILE A 2 -9.14 -5.38 -2.13
N VAL A 3 -10.33 -5.97 -2.21
CA VAL A 3 -11.53 -5.34 -2.75
C VAL A 3 -12.62 -5.41 -1.68
N ASN A 4 -13.21 -4.27 -1.33
CA ASN A 4 -14.37 -4.16 -0.44
C ASN A 4 -15.51 -3.46 -1.20
N GLY A 5 -16.39 -4.23 -1.84
CA GLY A 5 -17.40 -3.68 -2.75
C GLY A 5 -16.74 -2.94 -3.94
N PRO A 6 -17.16 -1.71 -4.28
CA PRO A 6 -16.51 -0.90 -5.33
C PRO A 6 -15.16 -0.28 -4.90
N ASP A 7 -14.81 -0.37 -3.62
CA ASP A 7 -13.59 0.22 -3.07
C ASP A 7 -12.40 -0.74 -3.20
N LEU A 8 -11.30 -0.21 -3.71
CA LEU A 8 -10.04 -0.89 -3.94
C LEU A 8 -8.99 -0.38 -2.95
N PHE A 9 -8.26 -1.32 -2.36
CA PHE A 9 -7.04 -1.03 -1.62
C PHE A 9 -5.86 -1.73 -2.32
N PRO A 10 -5.13 -1.04 -3.19
CA PRO A 10 -4.00 -1.62 -3.89
C PRO A 10 -2.84 -1.86 -2.91
N ILE A 11 -2.30 -3.07 -2.93
CA ILE A 11 -1.13 -3.48 -2.14
C ILE A 11 -0.05 -3.94 -3.12
N GLU A 12 1.14 -3.35 -3.00
CA GLU A 12 2.32 -3.77 -3.73
C GLU A 12 3.33 -4.40 -2.77
N ILE A 13 3.88 -5.56 -3.11
CA ILE A 13 4.82 -6.31 -2.27
C ILE A 13 6.19 -6.30 -2.93
N LYS A 14 7.24 -5.93 -2.19
CA LYS A 14 8.62 -5.90 -2.65
C LYS A 14 9.55 -6.54 -1.62
N SER A 15 10.55 -7.30 -2.08
CA SER A 15 11.44 -8.05 -1.19
C SER A 15 12.64 -7.26 -0.65
N ALA A 16 12.92 -6.04 -1.15
CA ALA A 16 14.09 -5.32 -0.67
C ALA A 16 13.87 -4.63 0.69
N MET A 17 14.97 -4.48 1.42
CA MET A 17 15.02 -3.91 2.77
C MET A 17 14.95 -2.38 2.81
N THR A 18 15.43 -1.68 1.77
CA THR A 18 15.49 -0.22 1.75
C THR A 18 14.42 0.33 0.81
N ILE A 19 13.57 1.20 1.34
CA ILE A 19 12.51 1.86 0.57
C ILE A 19 13.12 2.90 -0.36
N THR A 20 12.83 2.81 -1.65
CA THR A 20 13.20 3.83 -2.65
C THR A 20 11.98 4.51 -3.22
N ARG A 21 12.15 5.71 -3.81
CA ARG A 21 11.03 6.46 -4.43
C ARG A 21 10.35 5.68 -5.56
N ASP A 22 11.08 4.78 -6.20
CA ASP A 22 10.59 3.98 -7.31
C ASP A 22 9.56 2.94 -6.90
N TYR A 23 9.52 2.58 -5.61
CA TYR A 23 8.56 1.60 -5.09
C TYR A 23 7.11 2.09 -5.20
N PHE A 24 6.93 3.41 -5.25
CA PHE A 24 5.62 4.04 -5.32
C PHE A 24 5.14 4.27 -6.76
N LYS A 25 5.92 3.93 -7.80
CA LYS A 25 5.52 4.18 -9.20
C LYS A 25 4.28 3.37 -9.59
N GLY A 26 4.24 2.09 -9.22
CA GLY A 26 3.10 1.19 -9.49
C GLY A 26 1.83 1.67 -8.79
N LEU A 27 1.91 1.85 -7.47
CA LEU A 27 0.81 2.41 -6.67
C LEU A 27 0.30 3.75 -7.22
N ARG A 28 1.19 4.69 -7.55
CA ARG A 28 0.81 6.01 -8.06
C ARG A 28 0.19 5.95 -9.45
N HIS A 29 0.63 5.02 -10.29
CA HIS A 29 -0.01 4.77 -11.59
C HIS A 29 -1.42 4.19 -11.40
N PHE A 30 -1.56 3.21 -10.49
CA PHE A 30 -2.83 2.59 -10.18
C PHE A 30 -3.84 3.60 -9.61
N SER A 31 -3.42 4.44 -8.66
CA SER A 31 -4.24 5.52 -8.10
C SER A 31 -4.72 6.54 -9.12
N LYS A 32 -3.96 6.77 -10.20
CA LYS A 32 -4.41 7.65 -11.29
C LYS A 32 -5.49 7.03 -12.17
N ILE A 33 -5.43 5.71 -12.37
CA ILE A 33 -6.41 5.00 -13.22
C ILE A 33 -7.73 4.79 -12.47
N PHE A 34 -7.66 4.48 -11.18
CA PHE A 34 -8.81 4.14 -10.35
C PHE A 34 -9.08 5.19 -9.26
N SER A 35 -8.92 6.48 -9.59
CA SER A 35 -8.97 7.57 -8.61
C SER A 35 -10.24 7.62 -7.76
N ASN A 36 -11.37 7.22 -8.34
CA ASN A 36 -12.67 7.21 -7.66
C ASN A 36 -12.94 5.92 -6.87
N SER A 37 -12.07 4.93 -6.97
CA SER A 37 -12.23 3.62 -6.36
C SER A 37 -11.19 3.35 -5.28
N ILE A 38 -10.36 4.33 -4.89
CA ILE A 38 -9.30 4.15 -3.87
C ILE A 38 -9.47 5.18 -2.74
N PRO A 39 -10.58 5.14 -2.00
CA PRO A 39 -10.88 6.15 -0.98
C PRO A 39 -9.94 6.09 0.23
N ARG A 40 -9.27 4.95 0.46
CA ARG A 40 -8.44 4.68 1.66
C ARG A 40 -6.93 4.68 1.38
N GLY A 41 -6.52 5.08 0.18
CA GLY A 41 -5.11 5.09 -0.22
C GLY A 41 -4.59 3.70 -0.57
N SER A 42 -3.32 3.42 -0.27
CA SER A 42 -2.64 2.22 -0.74
C SER A 42 -1.68 1.62 0.29
N GLY A 43 -1.29 0.36 0.07
CA GLY A 43 -0.32 -0.36 0.90
C GLY A 43 0.96 -0.71 0.14
N LEU A 44 2.11 -0.59 0.82
CA LEU A 44 3.39 -1.11 0.38
C LEU A 44 3.92 -2.08 1.42
N VAL A 45 4.10 -3.34 1.02
CA VAL A 45 4.76 -4.34 1.86
C VAL A 45 6.21 -4.44 1.41
N TYR A 46 7.15 -4.33 2.35
CA TYR A 46 8.58 -4.38 2.04
C TYR A 46 9.37 -5.32 2.97
N GLY A 47 10.62 -5.61 2.61
CA GLY A 47 11.48 -6.55 3.35
C GLY A 47 12.22 -5.96 4.55
N GLY A 48 11.95 -4.71 4.93
CA GLY A 48 12.58 -4.07 6.09
C GLY A 48 11.89 -4.38 7.41
N GLN A 49 12.03 -3.46 8.38
CA GLN A 49 11.66 -3.66 9.79
C GLN A 49 10.79 -2.52 10.35
N GLU A 50 10.50 -1.49 9.56
CA GLU A 50 9.84 -0.29 10.05
C GLU A 50 8.47 -0.13 9.40
N VAL A 51 7.46 0.06 10.25
CA VAL A 51 6.17 0.59 9.79
C VAL A 51 6.32 2.08 9.55
N GLN A 52 5.87 2.58 8.41
CA GLN A 52 5.88 4.00 8.05
C GLN A 52 4.54 4.41 7.45
N GLN A 53 4.00 5.55 7.84
CA GLN A 53 2.84 6.16 7.20
C GLN A 53 3.30 7.35 6.35
N ARG A 54 3.02 7.31 5.05
CA ARG A 54 3.07 8.48 4.16
C ARG A 54 1.65 8.96 3.90
N THR A 55 1.49 10.16 3.35
CA THR A 55 0.18 10.80 3.11
C THR A 55 -0.88 9.83 2.59
N ASP A 56 -0.57 9.06 1.55
CA ASP A 56 -1.54 8.15 0.88
C ASP A 56 -1.07 6.69 0.80
N VAL A 57 0.02 6.34 1.51
CA VAL A 57 0.63 5.01 1.45
C VAL A 57 1.00 4.53 2.85
N ALA A 58 0.36 3.45 3.30
CA ALA A 58 0.79 2.69 4.47
C ALA A 58 1.92 1.75 4.05
N ILE A 59 3.05 1.80 4.76
CA ILE A 59 4.23 0.99 4.45
C ILE A 59 4.47 0.07 5.64
N VAL A 60 4.42 -1.24 5.41
CA VAL A 60 4.56 -2.24 6.47
C VAL A 60 5.60 -3.29 6.08
N PRO A 61 6.41 -3.79 7.03
CA PRO A 61 7.18 -4.99 6.80
C PRO A 61 6.26 -6.22 6.68
N VAL A 62 6.76 -7.32 6.09
CA VAL A 62 5.95 -8.52 5.82
C VAL A 62 5.27 -9.07 7.09
N TYR A 63 5.94 -9.04 8.25
CA TYR A 63 5.37 -9.53 9.50
C TYR A 63 4.23 -8.67 10.06
N ALA A 64 4.11 -7.43 9.59
CA ALA A 64 3.10 -6.46 9.98
C ALA A 64 2.00 -6.33 8.92
N LEU A 65 1.89 -7.28 7.98
CA LEU A 65 0.88 -7.26 6.91
C LEU A 65 -0.55 -7.07 7.46
N GLN A 66 -0.82 -7.63 8.65
CA GLN A 66 -2.13 -7.54 9.30
C GLN A 66 -2.53 -6.08 9.58
N GLU A 67 -1.58 -5.18 9.84
CA GLU A 67 -1.84 -3.75 10.11
C GLU A 67 -2.45 -3.01 8.90
N LEU A 68 -2.39 -3.60 7.69
CA LEU A 68 -3.10 -3.04 6.53
C LEU A 68 -4.61 -3.27 6.60
N TRP A 69 -5.11 -4.24 7.37
CA TRP A 69 -6.55 -4.46 7.53
C TRP A 69 -7.23 -3.33 8.30
N ASP A 70 -6.54 -2.78 9.31
CA ASP A 70 -7.00 -1.62 10.07
C ASP A 70 -7.16 -0.35 9.22
N LYS A 71 -6.65 -0.36 7.98
CA LYS A 71 -6.79 0.71 6.99
C LYS A 71 -7.91 0.48 6.00
N ILE A 72 -8.52 -0.70 5.99
CA ILE A 72 -9.54 -1.12 5.03
C ILE A 72 -10.93 -1.16 5.69
N ASP A 73 -10.98 -1.52 6.97
CA ASP A 73 -12.19 -1.49 7.79
C ASP A 73 -12.69 -0.05 8.08
#